data_AF-A0A3N0Z2N7-F1
#
_entry.id   AF-A0A3N0Z2N7-F1
#
_cell.length_a   1.000
_cell.length_b   1.000
_cell.length_c   1.000
_cell.angle_alpha   90.00
_cell.angle_beta   90.00
_cell.angle_gamma   90.00
#
_symmetry.space_group_name_H-M   'P 1'
#
loop_
_entity.id
_entity.type
_entity.pdbx_description
1 polymer ?
#
loop_
_entity_poly.entity_id
_entity_poly.type
_entity_poly.pdbx_seq_one_letter_code
_entity_poly.pdbx_strand_id
1 'polypeptide(L)'
;MQNGNVNGEEDEEYQVFVSLHGPALKAARIPPLYWKSLHLKLANEVKYTTVTAVFDAGEVFGIMQVEEEDEDEDNERRANPGAEVAHKVIVTKESGLQATDPTSVFLVDHTWTYRVESAWQQLLEIPGLLIRMASLMGLPFHGEAPDPDIVDLVLDNMWKYNQTYQLSQGSAEEKVPVWYIMDEFGSRVQHSSQPTCCMAPLFYSPQQIAYSVLWPLQDLENGGMQMQTQKQVQNQTKGTK
;
A
#
# COMPACT_ATOMS: atom_id res chain seq x y z
N MET A 1 -2.79 -14.08 -39.71
CA MET A 1 -3.82 -14.77 -38.91
C MET A 1 -3.18 -15.21 -37.60
N GLN A 2 -3.22 -14.39 -36.54
CA GLN A 2 -2.62 -14.73 -35.24
C GLN A 2 -3.28 -14.02 -34.03
N ASN A 3 -4.46 -13.40 -34.20
CA ASN A 3 -5.18 -12.72 -33.10
C ASN A 3 -6.14 -13.64 -32.33
N GLY A 4 -6.25 -14.93 -32.70
CA GLY A 4 -7.20 -15.85 -32.07
C GLY A 4 -6.65 -16.59 -30.84
N ASN A 5 -5.34 -16.65 -30.65
CA ASN A 5 -4.71 -17.46 -29.58
C ASN A 5 -4.47 -16.66 -28.30
N VAL A 6 -4.13 -15.38 -28.42
CA VAL A 6 -3.77 -14.50 -27.28
C VAL A 6 -4.95 -14.30 -26.32
N ASN A 7 -6.15 -14.07 -26.85
CA ASN A 7 -7.35 -13.87 -26.02
C ASN A 7 -7.75 -15.14 -25.24
N GLY A 8 -7.44 -16.34 -25.78
CA GLY A 8 -7.72 -17.61 -25.09
C GLY A 8 -6.77 -17.84 -23.92
N GLU A 9 -5.48 -17.55 -24.11
CA GLU A 9 -4.45 -17.68 -23.07
C GLU A 9 -4.69 -16.69 -21.91
N GLU A 10 -5.04 -15.44 -22.19
CA GLU A 10 -5.35 -14.43 -21.15
C GLU A 10 -6.60 -14.77 -20.31
N ASP A 11 -7.57 -15.47 -20.90
CA ASP A 11 -8.75 -15.92 -20.18
C ASP A 11 -8.45 -17.14 -19.32
N GLU A 12 -7.62 -18.07 -19.79
CA GLU A 12 -7.14 -19.19 -18.98
C GLU A 12 -6.29 -18.70 -17.79
N GLU A 13 -5.35 -17.79 -18.00
CA GLU A 13 -4.53 -17.18 -16.95
C GLU A 13 -5.40 -16.50 -15.87
N TYR A 14 -6.44 -15.79 -16.31
CA TYR A 14 -7.39 -15.16 -15.39
C TYR A 14 -8.21 -16.19 -14.59
N GLN A 15 -8.66 -17.29 -15.20
CA GLN A 15 -9.36 -18.34 -14.46
C GLN A 15 -8.46 -18.98 -13.40
N VAL A 16 -7.18 -19.20 -13.71
CA VAL A 16 -6.19 -19.68 -12.73
C VAL A 16 -6.03 -18.66 -11.59
N PHE A 17 -5.92 -17.37 -11.91
CA PHE A 17 -5.84 -16.31 -10.91
C PHE A 17 -7.05 -16.31 -9.97
N VAL A 18 -8.27 -16.37 -10.50
CA VAL A 18 -9.51 -16.38 -9.71
C VAL A 18 -9.62 -17.65 -8.86
N SER A 19 -9.23 -18.81 -9.40
CA SER A 19 -9.21 -20.06 -8.64
C SER A 19 -8.26 -19.97 -7.44
N LEU A 20 -7.06 -19.44 -7.67
CA LEU A 20 -6.00 -19.40 -6.68
C LEU A 20 -6.20 -18.30 -5.61
N HIS A 21 -6.64 -17.10 -6.02
CA HIS A 21 -6.72 -15.92 -5.14
C HIS A 21 -8.15 -15.52 -4.78
N GLY A 22 -9.17 -16.11 -5.42
CA GLY A 22 -10.59 -15.80 -5.18
C GLY A 22 -11.00 -15.81 -3.70
N PRO A 23 -10.57 -16.79 -2.87
CA PRO A 23 -10.82 -16.77 -1.43
C PRO A 23 -10.23 -15.54 -0.73
N ALA A 24 -8.98 -15.17 -1.04
CA ALA A 24 -8.31 -14.00 -0.47
C ALA A 24 -8.95 -12.68 -0.93
N LEU A 25 -9.28 -12.56 -2.23
CA LEU A 25 -9.97 -11.39 -2.78
C LEU A 25 -11.33 -11.15 -2.10
N LYS A 26 -12.09 -12.22 -1.86
CA LYS A 26 -13.37 -12.16 -1.14
C LYS A 26 -13.19 -11.81 0.34
N ALA A 27 -12.20 -12.41 1.00
CA ALA A 27 -11.88 -12.11 2.40
C ALA A 27 -11.48 -10.65 2.60
N ALA A 28 -10.69 -10.11 1.65
CA ALA A 28 -10.28 -8.71 1.58
C ALA A 28 -11.41 -7.75 1.15
N ARG A 29 -12.57 -8.29 0.75
CA ARG A 29 -13.73 -7.54 0.22
C ARG A 29 -13.39 -6.71 -1.02
N ILE A 30 -12.44 -7.17 -1.85
CA ILE A 30 -12.11 -6.53 -3.13
C ILE A 30 -13.25 -6.85 -4.11
N PRO A 31 -13.96 -5.84 -4.66
CA PRO A 31 -15.06 -6.06 -5.60
C PRO A 31 -14.63 -6.87 -6.84
N PRO A 32 -15.44 -7.86 -7.30
CA PRO A 32 -15.15 -8.65 -8.50
C PRO A 32 -14.91 -7.84 -9.77
N LEU A 33 -15.51 -6.64 -9.85
CA LEU A 33 -15.29 -5.67 -10.92
C LEU A 33 -13.80 -5.41 -11.19
N TYR A 34 -12.98 -5.39 -10.14
CA TYR A 34 -11.56 -5.03 -10.23
C TYR A 34 -10.64 -6.22 -10.48
N TRP A 35 -11.11 -7.47 -10.41
CA TRP A 35 -10.25 -8.65 -10.36
C TRP A 35 -9.45 -8.86 -11.65
N LYS A 36 -10.04 -8.60 -12.83
CA LYS A 36 -9.31 -8.75 -14.12
C LYS A 36 -8.22 -7.70 -14.25
N SER A 37 -8.50 -6.42 -13.94
CA SER A 37 -7.50 -5.35 -13.95
C SER A 37 -6.38 -5.60 -12.95
N LEU A 38 -6.72 -6.02 -11.73
CA LEU A 38 -5.76 -6.38 -10.70
C LEU A 38 -4.86 -7.55 -11.14
N HIS A 39 -5.45 -8.58 -11.75
CA HIS A 39 -4.68 -9.69 -12.32
C HIS A 39 -3.69 -9.21 -13.38
N LEU A 40 -4.12 -8.35 -14.31
CA LEU A 40 -3.24 -7.80 -15.35
C LEU A 40 -2.08 -7.01 -14.74
N LYS A 41 -2.33 -6.18 -13.73
CA LYS A 41 -1.26 -5.45 -13.01
C LYS A 41 -0.26 -6.40 -12.35
N LEU A 42 -0.75 -7.40 -11.60
CA LEU A 42 0.09 -8.42 -10.94
C LEU A 42 0.81 -9.37 -11.91
N ALA A 43 0.26 -9.60 -13.11
CA ALA A 43 0.86 -10.45 -14.13
C ALA A 43 1.89 -9.71 -14.98
N ASN A 44 1.68 -8.41 -15.24
CA ASN A 44 2.61 -7.57 -15.99
C ASN A 44 3.90 -7.28 -15.21
N GLU A 45 3.83 -7.22 -13.88
CA GLU A 45 5.00 -7.33 -12.99
C GLU A 45 5.92 -8.51 -13.35
N VAL A 46 5.33 -9.65 -13.77
CA VAL A 46 6.07 -10.89 -14.05
C VAL A 46 6.67 -10.92 -15.45
N LYS A 47 6.04 -10.25 -16.43
CA LYS A 47 6.32 -10.47 -17.86
C LYS A 47 7.32 -9.47 -18.48
N TYR A 48 7.52 -8.27 -17.91
CA TYR A 48 8.41 -7.26 -18.51
C TYR A 48 9.22 -6.46 -17.48
N THR A 49 10.55 -6.61 -17.50
CA THR A 49 11.53 -5.70 -16.84
C THR A 49 11.56 -4.28 -17.45
N THR A 50 10.77 -4.00 -18.48
CA THR A 50 10.74 -2.69 -19.17
C THR A 50 9.58 -1.81 -18.71
N VAL A 51 9.82 -1.07 -17.62
CA VAL A 51 9.43 0.32 -17.32
C VAL A 51 8.15 0.89 -17.98
N THR A 52 6.98 0.29 -17.82
CA THR A 52 5.68 1.01 -17.97
C THR A 52 4.53 0.13 -17.50
N ALA A 53 3.62 0.68 -16.68
CA ALA A 53 2.37 0.09 -16.20
C ALA A 53 2.39 -0.81 -14.93
N VAL A 54 3.27 -0.55 -13.96
CA VAL A 54 3.23 -1.26 -12.67
C VAL A 54 2.70 -0.40 -11.52
N PHE A 55 3.06 0.88 -11.45
CA PHE A 55 2.58 1.82 -10.42
C PHE A 55 1.94 3.03 -11.07
N ASP A 56 0.72 2.85 -11.59
CA ASP A 56 -0.09 3.94 -12.14
C ASP A 56 -0.67 4.85 -11.04
N ALA A 57 -0.50 4.50 -9.76
CA ALA A 57 -0.87 5.36 -8.65
C ALA A 57 -0.23 6.75 -8.78
N GLY A 58 1.01 6.86 -9.25
CA GLY A 58 1.68 8.15 -9.47
C GLY A 58 1.12 8.99 -10.62
N GLU A 59 0.39 8.39 -11.55
CA GLU A 59 -0.32 9.11 -12.64
C GLU A 59 -1.70 9.59 -12.19
N VAL A 60 -2.23 9.00 -11.12
CA VAL A 60 -3.60 9.22 -10.65
C VAL A 60 -3.67 10.06 -9.38
N PHE A 61 -2.67 9.94 -8.51
CA PHE A 61 -2.66 10.55 -7.20
C PHE A 61 -1.47 11.49 -7.00
N GLY A 62 -1.69 12.52 -6.17
CA GLY A 62 -0.66 13.43 -5.72
C GLY A 62 -0.63 13.51 -4.19
N ILE A 63 0.56 13.74 -3.64
CA ILE A 63 0.75 14.05 -2.23
C ILE A 63 0.86 15.57 -2.11
N MET A 64 -0.09 16.20 -1.42
CA MET A 64 -0.12 17.63 -1.16
C MET A 64 0.23 17.90 0.31
N GLN A 65 1.09 18.88 0.55
CA GLN A 65 1.34 19.43 1.88
C GLN A 65 0.23 20.41 2.23
N VAL A 66 -0.31 20.27 3.43
CA VAL A 66 -1.32 21.15 3.99
C VAL A 66 -0.68 21.89 5.13
N GLU A 67 -0.58 23.20 4.98
CA GLU A 67 -0.33 24.10 6.10
C GLU A 67 -1.62 24.10 6.92
N GLU A 68 -1.55 23.69 8.19
CA GLU A 68 -2.65 23.93 9.11
C GLU A 68 -2.71 25.45 9.30
N GLU A 69 -3.71 26.10 8.70
CA GLU A 69 -4.05 27.46 9.08
C GLU A 69 -4.54 27.38 10.53
N ASP A 70 -3.76 27.95 11.45
CA ASP A 70 -4.16 28.12 12.85
C ASP A 70 -5.46 28.96 12.86
N GLU A 71 -6.63 28.31 12.88
CA GLU A 71 -7.96 28.98 12.94
C GLU A 71 -8.24 29.63 14.32
N ASP A 72 -7.23 29.73 15.20
CA ASP A 72 -7.34 30.41 16.49
C ASP A 72 -6.66 31.79 16.43
N GLU A 73 -7.35 32.81 15.91
CA GLU A 73 -6.92 34.22 15.93
C GLU A 73 -6.68 34.80 17.35
N ASP A 74 -6.89 34.04 18.43
CA ASP A 74 -6.80 34.51 19.82
C ASP A 74 -5.75 33.80 20.70
N ASN A 75 -4.87 32.96 20.14
CA ASN A 75 -3.75 32.38 20.91
C ASN A 75 -2.42 33.00 20.48
N GLU A 76 -1.91 33.95 21.26
CA GLU A 76 -0.49 34.35 21.27
C GLU A 76 0.43 33.21 21.75
N ARG A 77 0.26 32.00 21.21
CA ARG A 77 1.16 30.88 21.40
C ARG A 77 2.07 30.85 20.20
N ARG A 78 3.26 31.41 20.42
CA ARG A 78 4.53 31.09 19.73
C ARG A 78 4.34 29.95 18.73
N ALA A 79 4.44 30.26 17.43
CA ALA A 79 4.52 29.25 16.38
C ALA A 79 5.41 28.10 16.88
N ASN A 80 4.82 26.93 17.09
CA ASN A 80 5.58 25.77 17.53
C ASN A 80 6.62 25.49 16.42
N PRO A 81 7.94 25.43 16.72
CA PRO A 81 8.97 25.12 15.73
C PRO A 81 8.96 23.64 15.33
N GLY A 82 7.77 23.09 15.11
CA GLY A 82 7.51 21.67 14.87
C GLY A 82 6.05 21.40 14.49
N ALA A 83 5.35 22.37 13.89
CA ALA A 83 4.06 22.12 13.25
C ALA A 83 4.25 20.96 12.25
N GLU A 84 3.63 19.82 12.55
CA GLU A 84 3.74 18.60 11.76
C GLU A 84 3.10 18.91 10.40
N VAL A 85 3.87 18.97 9.32
CA VAL A 85 3.32 19.23 7.99
C VAL A 85 2.37 18.09 7.64
N ALA A 86 1.07 18.36 7.71
CA ALA A 86 0.05 17.38 7.40
C ALA A 86 0.06 17.12 5.89
N HIS A 87 0.29 15.86 5.49
CA HIS A 87 0.24 15.49 4.07
C HIS A 87 -1.09 14.82 3.76
N LYS A 88 -1.69 15.20 2.63
CA LYS A 88 -2.93 14.64 2.10
C LYS A 88 -2.68 14.01 0.74
N VAL A 89 -3.25 12.83 0.52
CA VAL A 89 -3.27 12.20 -0.80
C VAL A 89 -4.56 12.60 -1.51
N ILE A 90 -4.45 13.13 -2.72
CA ILE A 90 -5.57 13.59 -3.55
C ILE A 90 -5.53 12.95 -4.93
N VAL A 91 -6.66 12.94 -5.64
CA VAL A 91 -6.71 12.55 -7.05
C VAL A 91 -6.24 13.72 -7.91
N THR A 92 -5.22 13.49 -8.74
CA THR A 92 -4.64 14.47 -9.67
C THR A 92 -4.99 14.17 -11.13
N LYS A 93 -5.55 12.98 -11.42
CA LYS A 93 -6.09 12.65 -12.75
C LYS A 93 -7.22 13.60 -13.12
N GLU A 94 -7.13 14.27 -14.26
CA GLU A 94 -8.14 15.27 -14.71
C GLU A 94 -9.56 14.71 -14.76
N SER A 95 -9.72 13.45 -15.21
CA SER A 95 -11.03 12.79 -15.29
C SER A 95 -11.60 12.36 -13.93
N GLY A 96 -10.84 12.50 -12.84
CA GLY A 96 -11.13 11.85 -11.57
C GLY A 96 -11.05 10.32 -11.65
N LEU A 97 -11.63 9.66 -10.65
CA LEU A 97 -11.81 8.22 -10.55
C LEU A 97 -13.29 7.86 -10.40
N GLN A 98 -13.72 6.83 -11.11
CA GLN A 98 -15.08 6.29 -10.98
C GLN A 98 -15.03 4.95 -10.27
N ALA A 99 -15.87 4.77 -9.24
CA ALA A 99 -15.96 3.49 -8.54
C ALA A 99 -16.48 2.37 -9.45
N THR A 100 -17.22 2.71 -10.50
CA THR A 100 -17.71 1.76 -11.51
C THR A 100 -16.70 1.43 -12.61
N ASP A 101 -15.55 2.09 -12.67
CA ASP A 101 -14.51 1.81 -13.66
C ASP A 101 -13.65 0.61 -13.19
N PRO A 102 -13.62 -0.51 -13.94
CA PRO A 102 -12.81 -1.69 -13.60
C PRO A 102 -11.31 -1.40 -13.43
N THR A 103 -10.79 -0.29 -13.96
CA THR A 103 -9.37 0.07 -13.91
C THR A 103 -9.00 0.89 -12.67
N SER A 104 -9.99 1.36 -11.89
CA SER A 104 -9.79 2.13 -10.66
C SER A 104 -9.38 1.26 -9.47
N VAL A 105 -8.35 0.44 -9.65
CA VAL A 105 -7.76 -0.43 -8.63
C VAL A 105 -6.25 -0.33 -8.71
N PHE A 106 -5.56 -0.13 -7.59
CA PHE A 106 -4.14 0.20 -7.56
C PHE A 106 -3.38 -0.74 -6.62
N LEU A 107 -2.11 -0.99 -6.95
CA LEU A 107 -1.18 -1.70 -6.09
C LEU A 107 -0.35 -0.68 -5.31
N VAL A 108 -0.18 -0.94 -4.02
CA VAL A 108 0.62 -0.16 -3.08
C VAL A 108 1.65 -1.08 -2.46
N ASP A 109 2.91 -0.68 -2.53
CA ASP A 109 4.02 -1.53 -2.15
C ASP A 109 4.18 -1.66 -0.64
N HIS A 110 4.70 -2.81 -0.23
CA HIS A 110 5.19 -3.03 1.12
C HIS A 110 6.69 -2.78 1.12
N THR A 111 7.09 -1.54 1.42
CA THR A 111 8.51 -1.18 1.45
C THR A 111 9.30 -1.95 2.50
N TRP A 112 8.62 -2.46 3.54
CA TRP A 112 9.24 -3.31 4.55
C TRP A 112 8.24 -4.33 5.06
N THR A 113 8.62 -5.61 5.04
CA THR A 113 7.87 -6.72 5.64
C THR A 113 8.77 -7.47 6.61
N TYR A 114 8.25 -7.80 7.79
CA TYR A 114 9.08 -8.35 8.85
C TYR A 114 8.30 -9.17 9.89
N ARG A 115 9.06 -9.92 10.69
CA ARG A 115 8.64 -10.55 11.95
C ARG A 115 9.17 -9.71 13.09
N VAL A 116 8.40 -9.57 14.18
CA VAL A 116 8.73 -8.67 15.30
C VAL A 116 10.15 -8.94 15.82
N GLU A 117 10.52 -10.21 15.94
CA GLU A 117 11.81 -10.65 16.47
C GLU A 117 12.99 -10.28 15.56
N SER A 118 12.73 -10.04 14.28
CA SER A 118 13.76 -9.69 13.28
C SER A 118 13.84 -8.19 13.00
N ALA A 119 12.89 -7.38 13.46
CA ALA A 119 12.77 -5.96 13.08
C ALA A 119 14.05 -5.17 13.36
N TRP A 120 14.58 -5.31 14.58
CA TRP A 120 15.81 -4.67 15.03
C TRP A 120 17.00 -5.02 14.14
N GLN A 121 17.21 -6.32 13.92
CA GLN A 121 18.34 -6.82 13.14
C GLN A 121 18.24 -6.38 11.67
N GLN A 122 17.03 -6.37 11.10
CA GLN A 122 16.82 -5.94 9.72
C GLN A 122 17.17 -4.46 9.52
N LEU A 123 16.83 -3.57 10.47
CA LEU A 123 17.19 -2.16 10.41
C LEU A 123 18.72 -1.93 10.43
N LEU A 124 19.47 -2.84 11.07
CA LEU A 124 20.93 -2.81 11.08
C LEU A 124 21.55 -3.42 9.82
N GLU A 125 20.98 -4.51 9.30
CA GLU A 125 21.65 -5.33 8.30
C GLU A 125 21.19 -5.07 6.86
N ILE A 126 19.94 -4.64 6.66
CA ILE A 126 19.40 -4.39 5.32
C ILE A 126 19.87 -3.02 4.83
N PRO A 127 20.70 -2.95 3.77
CA PRO A 127 21.23 -1.67 3.29
C PRO A 127 20.11 -0.71 2.88
N GLY A 128 20.18 0.53 3.38
CA GLY A 128 19.22 1.58 3.04
C GLY A 128 17.87 1.50 3.76
N LEU A 129 17.58 0.44 4.51
CA LEU A 129 16.29 0.30 5.20
C LEU A 129 16.12 1.37 6.29
N LEU A 130 17.12 1.54 7.16
CA LEU A 130 17.05 2.50 8.26
C LEU A 130 16.83 3.93 7.76
N ILE A 131 17.58 4.37 6.75
CA ILE A 131 17.44 5.72 6.18
C ILE A 131 16.07 5.91 5.52
N ARG A 132 15.53 4.89 4.85
CA ARG A 132 14.18 4.97 4.29
C ARG A 132 13.12 5.06 5.37
N MET A 133 13.20 4.26 6.42
CA MET A 133 12.23 4.27 7.53
C MET A 133 12.32 5.57 8.32
N ALA A 134 13.52 6.07 8.59
CA ALA A 134 13.73 7.35 9.24
C ALA A 134 13.13 8.50 8.40
N SER A 135 13.39 8.53 7.10
CA SER A 135 12.81 9.52 6.19
C SER A 135 11.27 9.46 6.15
N LEU A 136 10.70 8.26 6.04
CA LEU A 136 9.26 8.03 6.04
C LEU A 136 8.58 8.55 7.33
N MET A 137 9.28 8.43 8.46
CA MET A 137 8.85 8.84 9.80
C MET A 137 9.26 10.28 10.16
N GLY A 138 9.88 11.03 9.24
CA GLY A 138 10.33 12.41 9.49
C GLY A 138 11.47 12.54 10.50
N LEU A 139 12.24 11.48 10.72
CA LEU A 139 13.36 11.45 11.66
C LEU A 139 14.63 12.01 10.99
N PRO A 140 15.42 12.84 11.70
CA PRO A 140 16.59 13.50 11.12
C PRO A 140 17.79 12.54 11.03
N PHE A 141 17.79 11.63 10.06
CA PHE A 141 18.88 10.69 9.83
C PHE A 141 19.32 10.65 8.37
N HIS A 142 20.62 10.86 8.16
CA HIS A 142 21.25 10.97 6.84
C HIS A 142 22.57 10.18 6.76
N GLY A 143 22.80 9.28 7.73
CA GLY A 143 24.03 8.49 7.80
C GLY A 143 24.06 7.34 6.80
N GLU A 144 25.27 6.96 6.38
CA GLU A 144 25.49 5.80 5.50
C GLU A 144 25.54 4.48 6.27
N ALA A 145 25.86 4.52 7.57
CA ALA A 145 25.91 3.37 8.45
C ALA A 145 24.74 3.41 9.46
N PRO A 146 24.17 2.26 9.85
CA PRO A 146 23.13 2.20 10.87
C PRO A 146 23.61 2.76 12.21
N ASP A 147 22.77 3.58 12.83
CA ASP A 147 22.96 4.12 14.17
C ASP A 147 21.93 3.48 15.13
N PRO A 148 22.35 2.72 16.15
CA PRO A 148 21.45 2.08 17.10
C PRO A 148 20.41 3.03 17.73
N ASP A 149 20.79 4.28 18.03
CA ASP A 149 19.87 5.25 18.64
C ASP A 149 18.74 5.62 17.66
N ILE A 150 19.04 5.64 16.36
CA ILE A 150 18.06 5.88 15.30
C ILE A 150 17.20 4.63 15.06
N VAL A 151 17.77 3.42 15.22
CA VAL A 151 17.00 2.17 15.16
C VAL A 151 15.93 2.16 16.25
N ASP A 152 16.30 2.48 17.49
CA ASP A 152 15.35 2.62 18.61
C ASP A 152 14.26 3.64 18.27
N LEU A 153 14.64 4.82 17.75
CA LEU A 153 13.68 5.85 17.39
C LEU A 153 12.72 5.41 16.28
N VAL A 154 13.19 4.67 15.28
CA VAL A 154 12.34 4.10 14.22
C VAL A 154 11.34 3.09 14.81
N LEU A 155 11.79 2.20 15.68
CA LEU A 155 10.92 1.20 16.31
C LEU A 155 9.90 1.82 17.27
N ASP A 156 10.24 2.93 17.91
CA ASP A 156 9.31 3.70 18.75
C ASP A 156 8.25 4.45 17.92
N ASN A 157 8.54 4.77 16.66
CA ASN A 157 7.64 5.55 15.79
C ASN A 157 6.85 4.68 14.79
N MET A 158 7.31 3.46 14.49
CA MET A 158 6.70 2.62 13.46
C MET A 158 5.25 2.21 13.75
N TRP A 159 4.78 2.27 14.99
CA TRP A 159 3.42 1.86 15.37
C TRP A 159 2.32 2.58 14.56
N LYS A 160 2.56 3.82 14.12
CA LYS A 160 1.64 4.61 13.29
C LYS A 160 1.49 4.04 11.87
N TYR A 161 2.53 3.39 11.37
CA TYR A 161 2.66 2.89 9.99
C TYR A 161 2.38 1.39 9.89
N ASN A 162 2.58 0.68 10.99
CA ASN A 162 2.49 -0.76 11.04
C ASN A 162 1.09 -1.27 10.76
N GLN A 163 1.03 -2.15 9.78
CA GLN A 163 -0.10 -3.01 9.48
C GLN A 163 0.32 -4.47 9.59
N THR A 164 -0.66 -5.38 9.59
CA THR A 164 -0.37 -6.80 9.66
C THR A 164 -1.34 -7.61 8.83
N TYR A 165 -0.84 -8.73 8.31
CA TYR A 165 -1.67 -9.80 7.78
C TYR A 165 -1.20 -11.14 8.33
N GLN A 166 -2.10 -12.10 8.35
CA GLN A 166 -1.78 -13.47 8.72
C GLN A 166 -2.14 -14.41 7.59
N LEU A 167 -1.26 -15.36 7.26
CA LEU A 167 -1.59 -16.40 6.30
C LEU A 167 -2.50 -17.44 6.96
N SER A 168 -3.63 -17.75 6.34
CA SER A 168 -4.66 -18.67 6.86
C SER A 168 -4.28 -20.14 6.62
N GLN A 169 -3.35 -20.38 5.71
CA GLN A 169 -2.84 -21.70 5.33
C GLN A 169 -1.31 -21.72 5.44
N GLY A 170 -0.76 -22.92 5.68
CA GLY A 170 0.67 -23.13 5.87
C GLY A 170 1.05 -23.75 7.21
N SER A 171 2.36 -23.84 7.44
CA SER A 171 2.95 -24.29 8.70
C SER A 171 2.60 -23.37 9.86
N ALA A 172 2.85 -23.80 11.10
CA ALA A 172 2.67 -22.95 12.28
C ALA A 172 3.51 -21.65 12.20
N GLU A 173 4.70 -21.74 11.61
CA GLU A 173 5.60 -20.60 11.39
C GLU A 173 5.06 -19.64 10.31
N GLU A 174 4.46 -20.16 9.24
CA GLU A 174 3.86 -19.33 8.19
C GLU A 174 2.59 -18.62 8.67
N LYS A 175 1.89 -19.21 9.65
CA LYS A 175 0.73 -18.61 10.31
C LYS A 175 1.10 -17.55 11.34
N VAL A 176 2.38 -17.33 11.65
CA VAL A 176 2.76 -16.17 12.47
C VAL A 176 2.39 -14.89 11.70
N PRO A 177 1.79 -13.87 12.36
CA PRO A 177 1.48 -12.60 11.72
C PRO A 177 2.73 -11.97 11.08
N VAL A 178 2.58 -11.51 9.85
CA VAL A 178 3.59 -10.71 9.15
C VAL A 178 3.23 -9.25 9.39
N TRP A 179 4.21 -8.45 9.81
CA TRP A 179 4.07 -7.00 9.91
C TRP A 179 4.61 -6.36 8.65
N TYR A 180 4.03 -5.25 8.26
CA TYR A 180 4.50 -4.50 7.12
C TYR A 180 4.28 -2.99 7.28
N ILE A 181 5.15 -2.24 6.62
CA ILE A 181 5.03 -0.81 6.39
C ILE A 181 4.92 -0.60 4.87
N MET A 182 3.97 0.24 4.47
CA MET A 182 3.76 0.58 3.06
C MET A 182 4.77 1.62 2.60
N ASP A 183 4.93 1.76 1.29
CA ASP A 183 5.72 2.82 0.69
C ASP A 183 5.26 4.24 1.08
N GLU A 184 5.97 5.24 0.56
CA GLU A 184 5.73 6.65 0.82
C GLU A 184 4.32 7.09 0.43
N PHE A 185 3.74 6.48 -0.60
CA PHE A 185 2.37 6.78 -1.01
C PHE A 185 1.35 6.17 -0.04
N GLY A 186 1.41 4.85 0.18
CA GLY A 186 0.47 4.11 1.00
C GLY A 186 0.44 4.60 2.44
N SER A 187 1.62 4.93 2.99
CA SER A 187 1.77 5.46 4.35
C SER A 187 1.16 6.85 4.55
N ARG A 188 0.86 7.59 3.47
CA ARG A 188 0.23 8.92 3.53
C ARG A 188 -1.29 8.87 3.34
N VAL A 189 -1.84 7.72 2.98
CA VAL A 189 -3.29 7.52 2.92
C VAL A 189 -3.83 7.32 4.34
N GLN A 190 -4.41 8.38 4.90
CA GLN A 190 -4.85 8.41 6.30
C GLN A 190 -6.11 7.56 6.54
N HIS A 191 -6.39 7.30 7.82
CA HIS A 191 -7.61 6.59 8.22
C HIS A 191 -8.76 7.52 8.56
N SER A 192 -9.99 7.11 8.25
CA SER A 192 -11.21 7.87 8.54
C SER A 192 -12.38 6.96 8.89
N SER A 193 -13.31 7.46 9.70
CA SER A 193 -14.61 6.82 9.93
C SER A 193 -15.56 6.97 8.73
N GLN A 194 -15.26 7.87 7.80
CA GLN A 194 -15.97 8.06 6.53
C GLN A 194 -14.96 7.91 5.38
N PRO A 195 -14.48 6.69 5.12
CA PRO A 195 -13.43 6.45 4.13
C PRO A 195 -13.93 6.69 2.71
N THR A 196 -13.11 7.30 1.86
CA THR A 196 -13.36 7.50 0.42
C THR A 196 -12.85 6.33 -0.42
N CYS A 197 -11.91 5.57 0.12
CA CYS A 197 -11.32 4.39 -0.51
C CYS A 197 -11.15 3.26 0.51
N CYS A 198 -10.88 2.06 0.00
CA CYS A 198 -10.53 0.91 0.82
C CYS A 198 -9.16 0.39 0.42
N MET A 199 -8.44 -0.12 1.40
CA MET A 199 -7.11 -0.68 1.20
C MET A 199 -7.00 -1.98 1.99
N ALA A 200 -6.50 -3.02 1.33
CA ALA A 200 -6.39 -4.36 1.91
C ALA A 200 -5.11 -5.07 1.44
N PRO A 201 -4.40 -5.79 2.33
CA PRO A 201 -3.30 -6.62 1.88
C PRO A 201 -3.81 -7.74 0.96
N LEU A 202 -2.96 -8.16 0.03
CA LEU A 202 -3.15 -9.31 -0.85
C LEU A 202 -1.82 -10.01 -1.02
N PHE A 203 -1.75 -11.28 -0.58
CA PHE A 203 -0.59 -12.12 -0.85
C PHE A 203 -0.68 -12.72 -2.26
N TYR A 204 0.28 -12.40 -3.12
CA TYR A 204 0.35 -12.90 -4.49
C TYR A 204 1.26 -14.14 -4.56
N SER A 205 0.63 -15.32 -4.58
CA SER A 205 1.31 -16.60 -4.48
C SER A 205 2.42 -16.83 -5.53
N PRO A 206 2.26 -16.47 -6.82
CA PRO A 206 3.31 -16.74 -7.81
C PRO A 206 4.66 -16.09 -7.50
N GLN A 207 4.65 -14.89 -6.89
CA GLN A 207 5.86 -14.16 -6.53
C GLN A 207 6.26 -14.30 -5.05
N GLN A 208 5.37 -14.85 -4.21
CA GLN A 208 5.53 -14.88 -2.76
C GLN A 208 5.70 -13.47 -2.14
N ILE A 209 5.07 -12.46 -2.77
CA ILE A 209 5.09 -11.05 -2.34
C ILE A 209 3.68 -10.65 -1.91
N ALA A 210 3.59 -9.77 -0.92
CA ALA A 210 2.35 -9.13 -0.53
C ALA A 210 2.32 -7.67 -1.03
N TYR A 211 1.15 -7.25 -1.48
CA TYR A 211 0.85 -5.87 -1.84
C TYR A 211 -0.35 -5.40 -1.02
N SER A 212 -0.55 -4.09 -0.95
CA SER A 212 -1.84 -3.52 -0.56
C SER A 212 -2.62 -3.15 -1.83
N VAL A 213 -3.84 -3.65 -1.97
CA VAL A 213 -4.76 -3.26 -3.05
C VAL A 213 -5.58 -2.06 -2.58
N LEU A 214 -5.61 -0.99 -3.36
CA LEU A 214 -6.36 0.24 -3.10
C LEU A 214 -7.47 0.41 -4.16
N TRP A 215 -8.70 0.69 -3.72
CA TRP A 215 -9.82 0.96 -4.63
C TRP A 215 -10.79 1.99 -4.04
N PRO A 216 -11.49 2.79 -4.86
CA PRO A 216 -12.44 3.78 -4.39
C PRO A 216 -13.73 3.13 -3.86
N LEU A 217 -14.38 3.78 -2.89
CA LEU A 217 -15.72 3.42 -2.40
C LEU A 217 -16.82 4.26 -3.04
N GLN A 218 -16.43 5.34 -3.71
CA GLN A 218 -17.28 6.33 -4.37
C GLN A 218 -16.48 7.02 -5.48
N ASP A 219 -17.14 7.75 -6.36
CA ASP A 219 -16.44 8.56 -7.37
C ASP A 219 -15.64 9.68 -6.69
N LEU A 220 -14.44 9.96 -7.21
CA LEU A 220 -13.50 10.94 -6.67
C LEU A 220 -13.06 11.90 -7.75
N GLU A 221 -13.36 13.19 -7.55
CA GLU A 221 -13.01 14.25 -8.48
C GLU A 221 -11.55 14.70 -8.34
N ASN A 222 -11.00 15.29 -9.40
CA ASN A 222 -9.68 15.92 -9.37
C ASN A 222 -9.64 17.03 -8.31
N GLY A 223 -8.62 17.01 -7.45
CA GLY A 223 -8.45 18.01 -6.40
C GLY A 223 -9.56 17.99 -5.33
N GLY A 224 -10.46 17.01 -5.39
CA GLY A 224 -11.61 16.89 -4.51
C GLY A 224 -11.27 16.31 -3.15
N MET A 225 -12.06 15.32 -2.70
CA MET A 225 -11.90 14.72 -1.38
C MET A 225 -10.54 14.03 -1.21
N GLN A 226 -9.99 14.13 0.00
CA GLN A 226 -8.79 13.40 0.39
C GLN A 226 -9.04 11.88 0.32
N MET A 227 -8.03 11.14 -0.15
CA MET A 227 -7.97 9.69 -0.05
C MET A 227 -7.83 9.28 1.42
N GLN A 228 -8.85 8.62 1.94
CA GLN A 228 -8.89 8.12 3.31
C GLN A 228 -9.42 6.70 3.33
N THR A 229 -8.76 5.84 4.10
CA THR A 229 -9.09 4.42 4.21
C THR A 229 -9.70 4.06 5.56
N GLN A 230 -10.31 2.89 5.64
CA GLN A 230 -10.58 2.24 6.92
C GLN A 230 -9.43 1.30 7.27
N LYS A 231 -9.08 1.19 8.56
CA LYS A 231 -8.13 0.17 9.01
C LYS A 231 -8.76 -1.21 8.90
N GLN A 232 -8.14 -2.13 8.16
CA GLN A 232 -8.60 -3.52 8.05
C GLN A 232 -7.53 -4.47 8.60
N VAL A 233 -7.87 -5.21 9.66
CA VAL A 233 -7.06 -6.36 10.10
C VAL A 233 -7.52 -7.58 9.29
N GLN A 234 -6.61 -8.24 8.58
CA GLN A 234 -7.00 -9.28 7.62
C GLN A 234 -6.18 -10.58 7.69
N ASN A 235 -6.90 -11.68 7.49
CA ASN A 235 -6.33 -13.00 7.23
C ASN A 235 -6.25 -13.24 5.72
N GLN A 236 -5.04 -13.45 5.22
CA GLN A 236 -4.70 -13.71 3.83
C GLN A 236 -4.66 -15.21 3.58
N THR A 237 -5.13 -15.69 2.44
CA THR A 237 -5.02 -17.13 2.11
C THR A 237 -3.86 -17.34 1.17
N LYS A 238 -2.89 -18.19 1.54
CA LYS A 238 -1.91 -18.72 0.59
C LYS A 238 -2.69 -19.58 -0.40
N GLY A 239 -2.78 -19.14 -1.65
CA GLY A 239 -3.39 -19.95 -2.70
C GLY A 239 -2.64 -21.28 -2.81
N THR A 240 -3.31 -22.39 -2.54
CA THR A 240 -2.79 -23.74 -2.74
C THR A 240 -3.26 -24.27 -4.10
N LYS A 241 -2.33 -24.83 -4.87
CA LYS A 241 -2.63 -25.59 -6.09
C LYS A 241 -3.32 -26.92 -5.77
#